data_AF-A0A7X7QG83-F1
#
_entry.id   AF-A0A7X7QG83-F1
#
_cell.length_a   1.000
_cell.length_b   1.000
_cell.length_c   1.000
_cell.angle_alpha   90.00
_cell.angle_beta   90.00
_cell.angle_gamma   90.00
#
_symmetry.space_group_name_H-M   'P 1'
#
loop_
_entity.id
_entity.type
_entity.pdbx_description
1 polymer ?
#
loop_
_entity_poly.entity_id
_entity_poly.type
_entity_poly.pdbx_seq_one_letter_code
_entity_poly.pdbx_strand_id
1 'polypeptide(L)'
;MSSNQKNVDKFLAAVRRRNNRRQLWSVLIGAATAAAALLIAVGLCYIVRGYAVPRVWIASVCSAALSAAAVVWALRRSNVERAAHFADRFFRLQDSVTSFLHFSAQGRREGFYSLQARQTAERVAGLDAGEIRCRPPRRLVFLAVGLAVVALPVCLAPPSDEVLQREQMERETLQETAAINQELIDEAEKLIEETAGKDEEKLIDPDKLRRWVEELKATGDRAEALRQYARLERNLQQARLAMKRLKDEQLLDRIAKELGKKEETRPLGKLLEQKKYDRAADKFQEMKPEKSKPLDERRREMAKLKALSKQMSAAANRPGPPRKSDNPSSDGKPSDASNPDDMPDGGEELLDAGIGELDGQDAPQLLDAGLGGIIDKLDDALEGWDDGGDDWEEIELLLGDILDEFGDELRELYLLRRADDRLAKLLRRCGRCQSKLAVPRIAPNAGGHKAGWGSNNSRRE
;
A
#
# COMPACT_ATOMS: atom_id res chain seq x y z
N MET A 1 -30.11 -49.71 56.11
CA MET A 1 -28.70 -49.30 56.30
C MET A 1 -28.43 -49.19 57.80
N SER A 2 -27.48 -49.94 58.33
CA SER A 2 -27.17 -49.89 59.78
C SER A 2 -26.48 -48.56 60.14
N SER A 3 -26.63 -48.11 61.40
CA SER A 3 -25.95 -46.90 61.92
C SER A 3 -24.44 -46.94 61.70
N ASN A 4 -23.85 -48.13 61.79
CA ASN A 4 -22.42 -48.38 61.61
C ASN A 4 -21.94 -48.09 60.17
N GLN A 5 -22.73 -48.41 59.15
CA GLN A 5 -22.40 -48.09 57.75
C GLN A 5 -22.35 -46.57 57.53
N LYS A 6 -23.34 -45.85 58.07
CA LYS A 6 -23.40 -44.38 57.96
C LYS A 6 -22.19 -43.71 58.60
N ASN A 7 -21.61 -44.29 59.65
CA ASN A 7 -20.44 -43.73 60.34
C ASN A 7 -19.15 -43.92 59.51
N VAL A 8 -18.93 -45.11 58.94
CA VAL A 8 -17.78 -45.38 58.06
C VAL A 8 -17.85 -44.54 56.77
N ASP A 9 -19.03 -44.42 56.17
CA ASP A 9 -19.24 -43.61 54.97
C ASP A 9 -19.00 -42.11 55.23
N LYS A 10 -19.43 -41.59 56.39
CA LYS A 10 -19.16 -40.21 56.81
C LYS A 10 -17.67 -39.95 57.01
N PHE A 11 -16.96 -40.87 57.65
CA PHE A 11 -15.51 -40.79 57.83
C PHE A 11 -14.78 -40.80 56.48
N LEU A 12 -15.11 -41.73 55.60
CA LEU A 12 -14.55 -41.82 54.24
C LEU A 12 -14.85 -40.58 53.40
N ALA A 13 -16.07 -40.02 53.49
CA ALA A 13 -16.41 -38.77 52.82
C ALA A 13 -15.56 -37.60 53.34
N ALA A 14 -15.29 -37.55 54.65
CA ALA A 14 -14.43 -36.53 55.26
C ALA A 14 -12.97 -36.67 54.81
N VAL A 15 -12.42 -37.88 54.82
CA VAL A 15 -11.06 -38.19 54.31
C VAL A 15 -10.94 -37.83 52.83
N ARG A 16 -11.93 -38.23 52.01
CA ARG A 16 -11.97 -37.93 50.57
C ARG A 16 -11.99 -36.42 50.31
N ARG A 17 -12.83 -35.65 51.02
CA ARG A 17 -12.89 -34.19 50.87
C ARG A 17 -11.55 -33.53 51.21
N ARG A 18 -10.89 -33.97 52.28
CA ARG A 18 -9.59 -33.43 52.70
C ARG A 18 -8.47 -33.78 51.73
N ASN A 19 -8.41 -35.02 51.26
CA ASN A 19 -7.44 -35.45 50.26
C ASN A 19 -7.62 -34.69 48.93
N ASN A 20 -8.86 -34.55 48.45
CA ASN A 20 -9.17 -33.78 47.24
C ASN A 20 -8.82 -32.29 47.40
N ARG A 21 -9.01 -31.71 48.59
CA ARG A 21 -8.63 -30.32 48.88
C ARG A 21 -7.11 -30.13 48.87
N ARG A 22 -6.35 -31.07 49.44
CA ARG A 22 -4.88 -31.07 49.39
C ARG A 22 -4.37 -31.19 47.95
N GLN A 23 -4.94 -32.12 47.18
CA GLN A 23 -4.60 -32.29 45.76
C GLN A 23 -4.93 -31.04 44.94
N LEU A 24 -6.10 -30.44 45.15
CA LEU A 24 -6.50 -29.19 44.50
C LEU A 24 -5.47 -28.09 44.72
N TRP A 25 -5.04 -27.85 45.97
CA TRP A 25 -4.01 -26.86 46.26
C TRP A 25 -2.69 -27.15 45.54
N SER A 26 -2.24 -28.41 45.52
CA SER A 26 -0.99 -28.77 44.84
C SER A 26 -1.07 -28.57 43.32
N VAL A 27 -2.20 -28.88 42.70
CA VAL A 27 -2.41 -28.73 41.24
C VAL A 27 -2.54 -27.25 40.87
N LEU A 28 -3.30 -26.46 41.64
CA LEU A 28 -3.44 -25.03 41.40
C LEU A 28 -2.11 -24.29 41.55
N ILE A 29 -1.33 -24.57 42.60
CA ILE A 29 -0.02 -23.94 42.80
C ILE A 29 0.94 -24.37 41.69
N GLY A 30 0.97 -25.65 41.32
CA GLY A 30 1.79 -26.15 40.22
C GLY A 30 1.44 -25.49 38.87
N ALA A 31 0.16 -25.35 38.57
CA ALA A 31 -0.31 -24.66 37.36
C ALA A 31 0.07 -23.18 37.37
N ALA A 32 -0.07 -22.49 38.51
CA ALA A 32 0.35 -21.10 38.67
C ALA A 32 1.86 -20.93 38.46
N THR A 33 2.70 -21.83 38.99
CA THR A 33 4.15 -21.80 38.76
C THR A 33 4.50 -21.99 37.28
N ALA A 34 3.85 -22.95 36.60
CA ALA A 34 4.09 -23.22 35.19
C ALA A 34 3.65 -22.05 34.31
N ALA A 35 2.48 -21.46 34.60
CA ALA A 35 1.98 -20.28 33.90
C ALA A 35 2.93 -19.08 34.06
N ALA A 36 3.37 -18.80 35.29
CA ALA A 36 4.28 -17.69 35.55
C ALA A 36 5.64 -17.88 34.84
N ALA A 37 6.20 -19.08 34.85
CA ALA A 37 7.43 -19.38 34.11
C ALA A 37 7.26 -19.21 32.59
N LEU A 38 6.13 -19.66 32.04
CA LEU A 38 5.84 -19.53 30.61
C LEU A 38 5.61 -18.07 30.20
N LEU A 39 4.92 -17.28 31.03
CA LEU A 39 4.74 -15.85 30.81
C LEU A 39 6.07 -15.09 30.82
N ILE A 40 7.00 -15.44 31.71
CA ILE A 40 8.35 -14.85 31.72
C ILE A 40 9.09 -15.19 30.44
N ALA A 41 9.05 -16.45 29.98
CA ALA A 41 9.73 -16.87 28.76
C ALA A 41 9.17 -16.16 27.51
N VAL A 42 7.84 -16.05 27.41
CA VAL A 42 7.18 -15.30 26.33
C VAL A 42 7.54 -13.82 26.43
N GLY A 43 7.45 -13.23 27.63
CA GLY A 43 7.76 -11.83 27.84
C GLY A 43 9.20 -11.45 27.48
N LEU A 44 10.17 -12.28 27.85
CA LEU A 44 11.57 -12.09 27.44
C LEU A 44 11.74 -12.10 25.92
N CYS A 45 11.06 -13.02 25.21
CA CYS A 45 11.11 -13.08 23.75
C CYS A 45 10.56 -11.78 23.10
N TYR A 46 9.49 -11.22 23.65
CA TYR A 46 8.90 -9.97 23.17
C TYR A 46 9.77 -8.75 23.50
N ILE A 47 10.33 -8.69 24.71
CA ILE A 47 11.24 -7.61 25.14
C ILE A 47 12.50 -7.59 24.27
N VAL A 48 13.11 -8.74 23.99
CA VAL A 48 14.30 -8.82 23.11
C VAL A 48 14.00 -8.31 21.70
N ARG A 49 12.75 -8.43 21.24
CA ARG A 49 12.29 -7.89 19.96
C ARG A 49 11.79 -6.44 20.04
N GLY A 50 11.76 -5.83 21.22
CA GLY A 50 11.29 -4.46 21.44
C GLY A 50 9.77 -4.27 21.46
N TYR A 51 8.99 -5.35 21.41
CA TYR A 51 7.52 -5.32 21.37
C TYR A 51 6.90 -5.53 22.76
N ALA A 52 5.74 -4.93 23.00
CA ALA A 52 4.94 -5.22 24.18
C ALA A 52 4.26 -6.59 24.08
N VAL A 53 4.14 -7.29 25.20
CA VAL A 53 3.40 -8.56 25.25
C VAL A 53 1.91 -8.29 25.02
N PRO A 54 1.28 -8.87 23.98
CA PRO A 54 -0.15 -8.68 23.75
C PRO A 54 -0.98 -9.26 24.91
N ARG A 55 -2.01 -8.54 25.35
CA ARG A 55 -2.90 -8.98 26.44
C ARG A 55 -3.57 -10.34 26.16
N VAL A 56 -3.79 -10.64 24.88
CA VAL A 56 -4.36 -11.92 24.42
C VAL A 56 -3.47 -13.10 24.81
N TRP A 57 -2.15 -12.95 24.77
CA TRP A 57 -1.21 -13.99 25.19
C TRP A 57 -1.26 -14.24 26.69
N ILE A 58 -1.40 -13.18 27.49
CA ILE A 58 -1.54 -13.33 28.95
C ILE A 58 -2.83 -14.09 29.27
N ALA A 59 -3.93 -13.74 28.62
CA ALA A 59 -5.22 -14.40 28.79
C ALA A 59 -5.19 -15.86 28.32
N SER A 60 -4.55 -16.16 27.18
CA SER A 60 -4.48 -17.51 26.63
C SER A 60 -3.65 -18.45 27.52
N VAL A 61 -2.49 -17.99 28.02
CA VAL A 61 -1.63 -18.77 28.91
C VAL A 61 -2.32 -19.04 30.25
N CYS A 62 -2.99 -18.04 30.83
CA CYS A 62 -3.77 -18.22 32.06
C CYS A 62 -4.94 -19.19 31.86
N SER A 63 -5.67 -19.07 30.75
CA SER A 63 -6.78 -19.97 30.42
C SER A 63 -6.31 -21.41 30.20
N ALA A 64 -5.22 -21.60 29.45
CA ALA A 64 -4.61 -22.90 29.22
C ALA A 64 -4.09 -23.54 30.52
N ALA A 65 -3.48 -22.75 31.41
CA ALA A 65 -3.02 -23.24 32.70
C ALA A 65 -4.19 -23.66 33.60
N LEU A 66 -5.29 -22.91 33.61
CA LEU A 66 -6.50 -23.25 34.38
C LEU A 66 -7.21 -24.49 33.81
N SER A 67 -7.32 -24.62 32.50
CA SER A 67 -7.91 -25.81 31.87
C SER A 67 -7.06 -27.05 32.10
N ALA A 68 -5.73 -26.95 31.96
CA ALA A 68 -4.80 -28.02 32.30
C ALA A 68 -4.90 -28.39 33.79
N ALA A 69 -5.00 -27.41 34.69
CA ALA A 69 -5.20 -27.66 36.11
C ALA A 69 -6.52 -28.39 36.40
N ALA A 70 -7.60 -28.01 35.71
CA ALA A 70 -8.91 -28.66 35.84
C ALA A 70 -8.87 -30.11 35.36
N VAL A 71 -8.22 -30.37 34.22
CA VAL A 71 -8.04 -31.73 33.67
C VAL A 71 -7.18 -32.59 34.61
N VAL A 72 -6.02 -32.09 35.04
CA VAL A 72 -5.13 -32.81 35.96
C VAL A 72 -5.83 -33.07 37.29
N TRP A 73 -6.60 -32.12 37.81
CA TRP A 73 -7.39 -32.31 39.01
C TRP A 73 -8.48 -33.36 38.82
N ALA A 74 -9.21 -33.35 37.70
CA ALA A 74 -10.24 -34.33 37.39
C ALA A 74 -9.66 -35.75 37.31
N LEU A 75 -8.51 -35.93 36.65
CA LEU A 75 -7.81 -37.20 36.53
C LEU A 75 -7.22 -37.70 37.87
N ARG A 76 -6.73 -36.78 38.71
CA ARG A 76 -6.12 -37.10 40.01
C ARG A 76 -7.12 -37.17 41.16
N ARG A 77 -8.37 -36.77 40.93
CA ARG A 77 -9.44 -36.75 41.95
C ARG A 77 -9.52 -38.12 42.64
N SER A 78 -9.53 -38.11 43.97
CA SER A 78 -9.64 -39.33 44.75
C SER A 78 -11.05 -39.91 44.65
N ASN A 79 -11.16 -41.09 44.06
CA ASN A 79 -12.32 -41.95 44.16
C ASN A 79 -12.46 -42.51 45.58
N VAL A 80 -13.63 -43.07 45.89
CA VAL A 80 -13.95 -43.61 47.22
C VAL A 80 -12.98 -44.73 47.59
N GLU A 81 -12.63 -45.60 46.64
CA GLU A 81 -11.63 -46.66 46.79
C GLU A 81 -10.23 -46.12 47.09
N ARG A 82 -9.77 -45.11 46.32
CA ARG A 82 -8.48 -44.45 46.57
C ARG A 82 -8.44 -43.75 47.93
N ALA A 83 -9.58 -43.22 48.39
CA ALA A 83 -9.68 -42.60 49.71
C ALA A 83 -9.64 -43.65 50.84
N ALA A 84 -10.21 -44.84 50.62
CA ALA A 84 -10.12 -45.95 51.56
C ALA A 84 -8.71 -46.52 51.66
N HIS A 85 -8.03 -46.77 50.53
CA HIS A 85 -6.62 -47.17 50.55
C HIS A 85 -5.72 -46.12 51.23
N PHE A 86 -6.01 -44.84 51.01
CA PHE A 86 -5.29 -43.77 51.70
C PHE A 86 -5.56 -43.75 53.21
N ALA A 87 -6.82 -43.92 53.62
CA ALA A 87 -7.20 -44.01 55.03
C ALA A 87 -6.54 -45.22 55.71
N ASP A 88 -6.55 -46.38 55.06
CA ASP A 88 -5.96 -47.61 55.59
C ASP A 88 -4.44 -47.48 55.79
N ARG A 89 -3.75 -46.86 54.83
CA ARG A 89 -2.31 -46.61 54.93
C ARG A 89 -1.95 -45.54 55.96
N PHE A 90 -2.74 -44.47 56.05
CA PHE A 90 -2.44 -43.34 56.94
C PHE A 90 -2.71 -43.69 58.41
N PHE A 91 -3.84 -44.33 58.70
CA PHE A 91 -4.24 -44.74 60.07
C PHE A 91 -3.83 -46.17 60.43
N ARG A 92 -3.11 -46.88 59.54
CA ARG A 92 -2.63 -48.26 59.72
C ARG A 92 -3.76 -49.26 60.03
N LEU A 93 -4.90 -49.13 59.35
CA LEU A 93 -6.11 -49.92 59.55
C LEU A 93 -6.10 -51.31 58.86
N GLN A 94 -4.95 -51.76 58.33
CA GLN A 94 -4.73 -53.08 57.71
C GLN A 94 -5.83 -53.48 56.71
N ASP A 95 -6.16 -52.59 55.76
CA ASP A 95 -7.16 -52.83 54.71
C ASP A 95 -8.58 -53.12 55.20
N SER A 96 -8.91 -52.73 56.45
CA SER A 96 -10.24 -52.95 57.03
C SER A 96 -11.31 -52.06 56.39
N VAL A 97 -10.94 -50.87 55.91
CA VAL A 97 -11.87 -49.95 55.26
C VAL A 97 -12.05 -50.29 53.78
N THR A 98 -10.98 -50.68 53.08
CA THR A 98 -11.04 -51.19 51.70
C THR A 98 -11.86 -52.48 51.61
N SER A 99 -11.62 -53.44 52.50
CA SER A 99 -12.41 -54.69 52.60
C SER A 99 -13.89 -54.40 52.88
N PHE A 100 -14.19 -53.47 53.79
CA PHE A 100 -15.56 -53.05 54.08
C PHE A 100 -16.27 -52.47 52.84
N LEU A 101 -15.59 -51.62 52.06
CA LEU A 101 -16.15 -51.07 50.82
C LEU A 101 -16.40 -52.15 49.77
N HIS A 102 -15.47 -53.07 49.60
CA HIS A 102 -15.60 -54.16 48.63
C HIS A 102 -16.79 -55.09 48.97
N PHE A 103 -16.96 -55.47 50.24
CA PHE A 103 -18.08 -56.33 50.66
C PHE A 103 -19.43 -55.62 50.65
N SER A 104 -19.45 -54.33 50.97
CA SER A 104 -20.68 -53.53 50.91
C SER A 104 -21.15 -53.28 49.47
N ALA A 105 -20.22 -53.09 48.51
CA ALA A 105 -20.52 -52.98 47.09
C ALA A 105 -21.06 -54.31 46.51
N GLN A 106 -20.58 -55.45 46.98
CA GLN A 106 -21.05 -56.79 46.56
C GLN A 106 -22.36 -57.23 47.24
N GLY A 107 -22.98 -56.38 48.07
CA GLY A 107 -24.23 -56.71 48.76
C GLY A 107 -24.12 -57.79 49.84
N ARG A 108 -22.90 -58.21 50.22
CA ARG A 108 -22.65 -59.26 51.20
C ARG A 108 -22.80 -58.70 52.62
N ARG A 109 -23.92 -59.02 53.29
CA ARG A 109 -24.33 -58.36 54.55
C ARG A 109 -24.56 -59.31 55.72
N GLU A 110 -24.53 -60.62 55.49
CA GLU A 110 -24.94 -61.62 56.47
C GLU A 110 -23.75 -62.33 57.13
N GLY A 111 -23.96 -62.81 58.36
CA GLY A 111 -22.96 -63.56 59.13
C GLY A 111 -21.66 -62.77 59.34
N PHE A 112 -20.55 -63.34 58.88
CA PHE A 112 -19.18 -62.80 59.01
C PHE A 112 -19.06 -61.34 58.55
N TYR A 113 -19.73 -60.96 57.45
CA TYR A 113 -19.64 -59.61 56.89
C TYR A 113 -20.25 -58.54 57.81
N SER A 114 -21.27 -58.88 58.60
CA SER A 114 -21.87 -57.97 59.58
C SER A 114 -20.96 -57.72 60.79
N LEU A 115 -20.21 -58.75 61.21
CA LEU A 115 -19.21 -58.67 62.27
C LEU A 115 -18.02 -57.82 61.84
N GLN A 116 -17.51 -58.03 60.61
CA GLN A 116 -16.44 -57.21 60.05
C GLN A 116 -16.87 -55.75 59.91
N ALA A 117 -18.09 -55.48 59.44
CA ALA A 117 -18.63 -54.12 59.36
C ALA A 117 -18.71 -53.42 60.71
N ARG A 118 -19.08 -54.15 61.77
CA ARG A 118 -19.10 -53.63 63.15
C ARG A 118 -17.69 -53.36 63.67
N GLN A 119 -16.76 -54.29 63.44
CA GLN A 119 -15.36 -54.15 63.86
C GLN A 119 -14.66 -52.97 63.14
N THR A 120 -14.90 -52.78 61.84
CA THR A 120 -14.39 -51.62 61.10
C THR A 120 -15.01 -50.32 61.61
N ALA A 121 -16.32 -50.31 61.92
CA ALA A 121 -16.97 -49.12 62.48
C ALA A 121 -16.43 -48.74 63.87
N GLU A 122 -16.16 -49.72 64.74
CA GLU A 122 -15.55 -49.50 66.05
C GLU A 122 -14.11 -48.99 65.94
N ARG A 123 -13.32 -49.52 65.00
CA ARG A 123 -11.95 -49.04 64.72
C ARG A 123 -11.92 -47.61 64.15
N VAL A 124 -12.92 -47.25 63.35
CA VAL A 124 -13.03 -45.92 62.74
C VAL A 124 -13.63 -44.89 63.71
N ALA A 125 -14.46 -45.31 64.68
CA ALA A 125 -15.15 -44.40 65.60
C ALA A 125 -14.20 -43.56 66.48
N GLY A 126 -13.00 -44.06 66.77
CA GLY A 126 -11.97 -43.33 67.52
C GLY A 126 -11.01 -42.49 66.69
N LEU A 127 -11.12 -42.52 65.35
CA LEU A 127 -10.18 -41.85 64.44
C LEU A 127 -10.77 -40.54 63.92
N ASP A 128 -10.01 -39.45 64.04
CA ASP A 128 -10.40 -38.16 63.50
C ASP A 128 -9.81 -37.93 62.10
N ALA A 129 -10.68 -37.74 61.10
CA ALA A 129 -10.25 -37.26 59.78
C ALA A 129 -9.53 -35.89 59.86
N GLY A 130 -9.71 -35.17 60.98
CA GLY A 130 -8.94 -34.05 61.55
C GLY A 130 -7.45 -34.07 61.30
N GLU A 131 -6.83 -35.22 61.54
CA GLU A 131 -5.37 -35.36 61.61
C GLU A 131 -4.68 -35.21 60.23
N ILE A 132 -5.43 -35.41 59.15
CA ILE A 132 -4.94 -35.19 57.79
C ILE A 132 -4.81 -33.67 57.55
N ARG A 133 -3.61 -33.14 57.79
CA ARG A 133 -3.29 -31.72 57.61
C ARG A 133 -3.31 -31.32 56.13
N CYS A 134 -4.28 -30.50 55.76
CA CYS A 134 -4.37 -29.85 54.44
C CYS A 134 -3.47 -28.61 54.38
N ARG A 135 -2.14 -28.77 54.39
CA ARG A 135 -1.21 -27.65 54.21
C ARG A 135 -0.71 -27.55 52.77
N PRO A 136 -0.73 -26.36 52.16
CA PRO A 136 -0.12 -26.17 50.84
C PRO A 136 1.40 -26.37 50.92
N PRO A 137 2.05 -26.85 49.84
CA PRO A 137 3.50 -27.00 49.78
C PRO A 137 4.18 -25.63 49.79
N ARG A 138 4.66 -25.18 50.97
CA ARG A 138 5.24 -23.83 51.19
C ARG A 138 6.31 -23.44 50.16
N ARG A 139 7.20 -24.38 49.79
CA ARG A 139 8.26 -24.14 48.80
C ARG A 139 7.71 -23.74 47.43
N LEU A 140 6.66 -24.42 46.97
CA LEU A 140 6.01 -24.11 45.70
C LEU A 140 5.23 -22.80 45.76
N VAL A 141 4.65 -22.46 46.92
CA VAL A 141 3.98 -21.16 47.11
C VAL A 141 4.99 -20.02 46.99
N PHE A 142 6.13 -20.09 47.67
CA PHE A 142 7.16 -19.05 47.56
C PHE A 142 7.71 -18.93 46.14
N LEU A 143 7.90 -20.06 45.45
CA LEU A 143 8.34 -20.07 44.05
C LEU A 143 7.28 -19.46 43.12
N ALA A 144 6.00 -19.78 43.30
CA ALA A 144 4.90 -19.20 42.53
C ALA A 144 4.82 -17.69 42.70
N VAL A 145 4.91 -17.22 43.96
CA VAL A 145 4.88 -15.79 44.28
C VAL A 145 6.10 -15.08 43.70
N GLY A 146 7.30 -15.65 43.86
CA GLY A 146 8.53 -15.07 43.31
C GLY A 146 8.47 -14.94 41.78
N LEU A 147 8.03 -15.99 41.08
CA LEU A 147 7.85 -15.93 39.62
C LEU A 147 6.75 -14.94 39.21
N ALA A 148 5.64 -14.87 39.95
CA ALA A 148 4.58 -13.91 39.64
C ALA A 148 5.06 -12.45 39.78
N VAL A 149 5.88 -12.16 40.79
CA VAL A 149 6.49 -10.83 41.00
C VAL A 149 7.41 -10.45 39.85
N VAL A 150 8.13 -11.40 39.25
CA VAL A 150 9.00 -11.15 38.09
C VAL A 150 8.21 -11.09 36.78
N ALA A 151 7.17 -11.92 36.62
CA ALA A 151 6.35 -11.97 35.42
C ALA A 151 5.57 -10.66 35.21
N LEU A 152 5.09 -10.05 36.30
CA LEU A 152 4.24 -8.85 36.24
C LEU A 152 4.91 -7.63 35.56
N PRO A 153 6.13 -7.20 35.94
CA PRO A 153 6.82 -6.10 35.25
C PRO A 153 7.23 -6.47 33.82
N VAL A 154 7.60 -7.73 33.57
CA VAL A 154 7.98 -8.20 32.22
C VAL A 154 6.79 -8.17 31.26
N CYS A 155 5.60 -8.54 31.71
CA CYS A 155 4.39 -8.52 30.89
C CYS A 155 3.76 -7.13 30.75
N LEU A 156 4.04 -6.20 31.68
CA LEU A 156 3.53 -4.83 31.65
C LEU A 156 4.53 -3.81 31.12
N ALA A 157 5.73 -4.24 30.73
CA ALA A 157 6.75 -3.38 30.14
C ALA A 157 6.17 -2.72 28.86
N PRO A 158 6.27 -1.39 28.73
CA PRO A 158 5.85 -0.71 27.52
C PRO A 158 6.72 -1.16 26.32
N PRO A 159 6.18 -1.07 25.09
CA PRO A 159 6.98 -1.31 23.89
C PRO A 159 8.11 -0.27 23.82
N SER A 160 9.20 -0.63 23.14
CA SER A 160 10.31 0.30 22.92
C SER A 160 9.88 1.52 22.10
N ASP A 161 10.51 2.67 22.37
CA ASP A 161 10.18 3.93 21.68
C ASP A 161 10.40 3.82 20.15
N GLU A 162 11.36 3.01 19.70
CA GLU A 162 11.59 2.76 18.27
C GLU A 162 10.41 2.06 17.59
N VAL A 163 9.83 1.05 18.25
CA VAL A 163 8.67 0.32 17.70
C VAL A 163 7.43 1.21 17.70
N LEU A 164 7.24 2.03 18.75
CA LEU A 164 6.16 3.02 18.79
C LEU A 164 6.28 4.04 17.67
N GLN A 165 7.49 4.55 17.41
CA GLN A 165 7.74 5.48 16.31
C GLN A 165 7.50 4.84 14.95
N ARG A 166 7.91 3.58 14.74
CA ARG A 166 7.64 2.83 13.51
C ARG A 166 6.14 2.64 13.28
N GLU A 167 5.39 2.19 14.29
CA GLU A 167 3.93 2.05 14.17
C GLU A 167 3.22 3.39 13.92
N GLN A 168 3.71 4.48 14.53
CA GLN A 168 3.18 5.82 14.27
C GLN A 168 3.44 6.25 12.83
N MET A 169 4.68 6.09 12.34
CA MET A 169 5.03 6.41 10.96
C MET A 169 4.25 5.56 9.95
N GLU A 170 4.05 4.27 10.22
CA GLU A 170 3.24 3.39 9.36
C GLU A 170 1.78 3.85 9.31
N ARG A 171 1.19 4.24 10.45
CA ARG A 171 -0.20 4.75 10.51
C ARG A 171 -0.35 6.11 9.83
N GLU A 172 0.61 7.01 10.03
CA GLU A 172 0.65 8.31 9.35
C GLU A 172 0.78 8.11 7.84
N THR A 173 1.68 7.22 7.40
CA THR A 173 1.87 6.89 5.98
C THR A 173 0.60 6.28 5.38
N LEU A 174 -0.08 5.38 6.10
CA LEU A 174 -1.37 4.81 5.65
C LEU A 174 -2.44 5.89 5.46
N GLN A 175 -2.55 6.84 6.39
CA GLN A 175 -3.52 7.92 6.30
C GLN A 175 -3.18 8.90 5.18
N GLU A 176 -1.91 9.27 5.04
CA GLU A 176 -1.44 10.17 3.99
C GLU A 176 -1.58 9.56 2.61
N THR A 177 -1.22 8.28 2.43
CA THR A 177 -1.40 7.57 1.15
C THR A 177 -2.88 7.39 0.79
N ALA A 178 -3.75 7.10 1.77
CA ALA A 178 -5.18 7.04 1.54
C ALA A 178 -5.76 8.40 1.09
N ALA A 179 -5.36 9.49 1.76
CA ALA A 179 -5.79 10.84 1.41
C ALA A 179 -5.28 11.26 0.02
N ILE A 180 -4.02 10.96 -0.29
CA ILE A 180 -3.43 11.24 -1.60
C ILE A 180 -4.13 10.44 -2.71
N ASN A 181 -4.42 9.16 -2.47
CA ASN A 181 -5.11 8.34 -3.45
C ASN A 181 -6.51 8.90 -3.74
N GLN A 182 -7.23 9.34 -2.71
CA GLN A 182 -8.52 10.03 -2.89
C GLN A 182 -8.37 11.36 -3.65
N GLU A 183 -7.38 12.19 -3.31
CA GLU A 183 -7.09 13.44 -4.05
C GLU A 183 -6.87 13.15 -5.55
N LEU A 184 -6.10 12.09 -5.88
CA LEU A 184 -5.83 11.71 -7.26
C LEU A 184 -7.05 11.14 -7.98
N ILE A 185 -7.90 10.36 -7.30
CA ILE A 185 -9.17 9.84 -7.85
C ILE A 185 -10.10 11.00 -8.19
N ASP A 186 -10.35 11.91 -7.24
CA ASP A 186 -11.24 13.05 -7.43
C ASP A 186 -10.78 13.95 -8.59
N GLU A 187 -9.46 14.09 -8.78
CA GLU A 187 -8.89 14.87 -9.87
C GLU A 187 -8.98 14.17 -11.22
N ALA A 188 -8.76 12.86 -11.24
CA ALA A 188 -8.96 12.03 -12.41
C ALA A 188 -10.44 12.09 -12.85
N GLU A 189 -11.38 11.96 -11.93
CA GLU A 189 -12.81 12.09 -12.19
C GLU A 189 -13.19 13.48 -12.71
N LYS A 190 -12.69 14.55 -12.08
CA LYS A 190 -12.91 15.93 -12.59
C LYS A 190 -12.38 16.10 -14.01
N LEU A 191 -11.22 15.52 -14.33
CA LEU A 191 -10.70 15.55 -15.70
C LEU A 191 -11.60 14.79 -16.67
N ILE A 192 -12.11 13.63 -16.26
CA ILE A 192 -13.04 12.82 -17.06
C ILE A 192 -14.35 13.57 -17.31
N GLU A 193 -14.94 14.18 -16.28
CA GLU A 193 -16.14 15.02 -16.41
C GLU A 193 -15.90 16.23 -17.32
N GLU A 194 -14.75 16.89 -17.21
CA GLU A 194 -14.39 18.02 -18.08
C GLU A 194 -14.17 17.62 -19.55
N THR A 195 -13.81 16.36 -19.80
CA THR A 195 -13.60 15.76 -21.12
C THR A 195 -14.86 15.12 -21.71
N ALA A 196 -15.85 14.77 -20.88
CA ALA A 196 -17.04 14.03 -21.29
C ALA A 196 -17.81 14.76 -22.39
N GLY A 197 -18.09 14.06 -23.50
CA GLY A 197 -18.87 14.60 -24.62
C GLY A 197 -18.10 15.57 -25.53
N LYS A 198 -16.77 15.62 -25.43
CA LYS A 198 -15.91 16.37 -26.36
C LYS A 198 -15.08 15.39 -27.18
N ASP A 199 -14.64 15.80 -28.37
CA ASP A 199 -13.73 15.00 -29.22
C ASP A 199 -12.40 14.65 -28.51
N GLU A 200 -12.08 15.36 -27.42
CA GLU A 200 -10.95 15.11 -26.51
C GLU A 200 -11.07 13.78 -25.73
N GLU A 201 -12.26 13.20 -25.59
CA GLU A 201 -12.52 11.98 -24.82
C GLU A 201 -11.81 10.75 -25.42
N LYS A 202 -11.72 10.68 -26.75
CA LYS A 202 -11.02 9.61 -27.47
C LYS A 202 -9.49 9.68 -27.32
N LEU A 203 -8.95 10.83 -26.93
CA LEU A 203 -7.50 11.03 -26.81
C LEU A 203 -7.00 10.69 -25.40
N ILE A 204 -7.81 10.94 -24.36
CA ILE A 204 -7.40 10.77 -22.95
C ILE A 204 -7.72 9.36 -22.40
N ASP A 205 -8.49 8.55 -23.12
CA ASP A 205 -8.93 7.20 -22.71
C ASP A 205 -9.38 7.17 -21.23
N PRO A 206 -10.60 7.65 -20.91
CA PRO A 206 -11.06 7.83 -19.52
C PRO A 206 -10.99 6.53 -18.70
N ASP A 207 -11.23 5.38 -19.32
CA ASP A 207 -11.15 4.07 -18.68
C ASP A 207 -9.72 3.68 -18.29
N LYS A 208 -8.72 4.00 -19.12
CA LYS A 208 -7.31 3.73 -18.80
C LYS A 208 -6.86 4.62 -17.63
N LEU A 209 -7.27 5.88 -17.63
CA LEU A 209 -6.96 6.82 -16.55
C LEU A 209 -7.58 6.37 -15.21
N ARG A 210 -8.84 5.91 -15.22
CA ARG A 210 -9.48 5.32 -14.03
C ARG A 210 -8.71 4.12 -13.50
N ARG A 211 -8.35 3.17 -14.37
CA ARG A 211 -7.58 1.98 -13.98
C ARG A 211 -6.25 2.34 -13.30
N TRP A 212 -5.48 3.26 -13.88
CA TRP A 212 -4.19 3.65 -13.30
C TRP A 212 -4.31 4.26 -11.89
N VAL A 213 -5.40 4.95 -11.61
CA VAL A 213 -5.63 5.58 -10.31
C VAL A 213 -6.28 4.60 -9.31
N GLU A 214 -7.18 3.72 -9.76
CA GLU A 214 -7.79 2.66 -8.95
C GLU A 214 -6.78 1.58 -8.52
N GLU A 215 -5.72 1.36 -9.31
CA GLU A 215 -4.63 0.45 -8.94
C GLU A 215 -3.81 0.93 -7.73
N LEU A 216 -3.93 2.20 -7.35
CA LEU A 216 -3.23 2.76 -6.19
C LEU A 216 -3.83 2.24 -4.88
N LYS A 217 -3.01 1.55 -4.09
CA LYS A 217 -3.41 1.00 -2.80
C LYS A 217 -2.81 1.82 -1.66
N ALA A 218 -3.61 2.09 -0.63
CA ALA A 218 -3.08 2.65 0.60
C ALA A 218 -2.11 1.64 1.24
N THR A 219 -0.89 2.08 1.50
CA THR A 219 0.20 1.23 2.01
C THR A 219 0.88 1.92 3.19
N GLY A 220 1.29 1.12 4.18
CA GLY A 220 2.07 1.62 5.33
C GLY A 220 3.56 1.71 5.03
N ASP A 221 4.00 1.07 3.95
CA ASP A 221 5.36 1.20 3.44
C ASP A 221 5.46 2.39 2.48
N ARG A 222 6.19 3.40 2.92
CA ARG A 222 6.48 4.61 2.18
C ARG A 222 7.21 4.34 0.86
N ALA A 223 8.12 3.37 0.82
CA ALA A 223 8.87 3.04 -0.39
C ALA A 223 7.96 2.41 -1.45
N GLU A 224 7.02 1.57 -1.03
CA GLU A 224 6.01 0.98 -1.91
C GLU A 224 5.07 2.04 -2.47
N ALA A 225 4.58 2.97 -1.63
CA ALA A 225 3.74 4.08 -2.06
C ALA A 225 4.43 4.95 -3.14
N LEU A 226 5.70 5.34 -2.91
CA LEU A 226 6.49 6.12 -3.89
C LEU A 226 6.68 5.36 -5.21
N ARG A 227 6.88 4.04 -5.17
CA ARG A 227 6.97 3.22 -6.39
C ARG A 227 5.65 3.23 -7.17
N GLN A 228 4.51 3.14 -6.50
CA GLN A 228 3.19 3.21 -7.15
C GLN A 228 3.00 4.57 -7.83
N TYR A 229 3.31 5.68 -7.15
CA TYR A 229 3.21 7.01 -7.76
C TYR A 229 4.20 7.23 -8.91
N ALA A 230 5.41 6.67 -8.83
CA ALA A 230 6.37 6.74 -9.93
C ALA A 230 5.89 5.97 -11.17
N ARG A 231 5.18 4.84 -10.99
CA ARG A 231 4.55 4.10 -12.10
C ARG A 231 3.43 4.92 -12.74
N LEU A 232 2.55 5.49 -11.93
CA LEU A 232 1.49 6.39 -12.41
C LEU A 232 2.09 7.56 -13.21
N GLU A 233 3.13 8.20 -12.68
CA GLU A 233 3.80 9.31 -13.36
C GLU A 233 4.38 8.90 -14.72
N ARG A 234 5.04 7.73 -14.80
CA ARG A 234 5.55 7.20 -16.08
C ARG A 234 4.44 6.96 -17.09
N ASN A 235 3.34 6.35 -16.68
CA ASN A 235 2.19 6.09 -17.55
C ASN A 235 1.61 7.41 -18.09
N LEU A 236 1.46 8.41 -17.21
CA LEU A 236 1.01 9.76 -17.60
C LEU A 236 2.00 10.46 -18.54
N GLN A 237 3.32 10.34 -18.29
CA GLN A 237 4.35 10.90 -19.17
C GLN A 237 4.31 10.25 -20.55
N GLN A 238 4.14 8.93 -20.63
CA GLN A 238 4.00 8.21 -21.90
C GLN A 238 2.76 8.66 -22.68
N ALA A 239 1.60 8.75 -22.02
CA ALA A 239 0.37 9.28 -22.62
C ALA A 239 0.57 10.70 -23.17
N ARG A 240 1.27 11.56 -22.42
CA ARG A 240 1.62 12.91 -22.88
C ARG A 240 2.57 12.93 -24.07
N LEU A 241 3.56 12.03 -24.11
CA LEU A 241 4.49 11.93 -25.24
C LEU A 241 3.77 11.50 -26.52
N ALA A 242 2.80 10.58 -26.42
CA ALA A 242 1.98 10.17 -27.54
C ALA A 242 1.16 11.32 -28.15
N MET A 243 0.76 12.31 -27.33
CA MET A 243 -0.01 13.47 -27.79
C MET A 243 0.83 14.60 -28.41
N LYS A 244 2.17 14.56 -28.28
CA LYS A 244 3.02 15.67 -28.69
C LYS A 244 3.42 15.60 -30.16
N ARG A 245 2.75 16.40 -31.00
CA ARG A 245 3.16 16.68 -32.39
C ARG A 245 4.15 17.85 -32.46
N LEU A 246 5.38 17.63 -31.97
CA LEU A 246 6.41 18.68 -31.87
C LEU A 246 6.85 19.25 -33.23
N LYS A 247 6.89 18.41 -34.27
CA LYS A 247 7.31 18.84 -35.62
C LYS A 247 6.32 19.84 -36.21
N ASP A 248 5.03 19.56 -36.03
CA ASP A 248 3.95 20.39 -36.54
C ASP A 248 3.84 21.72 -35.79
N GLU A 249 3.99 21.72 -34.46
CA GLU A 249 4.06 22.98 -33.70
C GLU A 249 5.23 23.87 -34.16
N GLN A 250 6.41 23.28 -34.38
CA GLN A 250 7.58 24.03 -34.86
C GLN A 250 7.41 24.57 -36.29
N LEU A 251 6.66 23.85 -37.12
CA LEU A 251 6.30 24.28 -38.46
C LEU A 251 5.30 25.45 -38.39
N LEU A 252 4.26 25.35 -37.55
CA LEU A 252 3.28 26.41 -37.36
C LEU A 252 3.89 27.69 -36.77
N ASP A 253 4.84 27.57 -35.83
CA ASP A 253 5.57 28.72 -35.29
C ASP A 253 6.43 29.42 -36.36
N ARG A 254 7.00 28.66 -37.31
CA ARG A 254 7.74 29.22 -38.45
C ARG A 254 6.80 29.94 -39.42
N ILE A 255 5.67 29.32 -39.74
CA ILE A 255 4.61 29.90 -40.57
C ILE A 255 4.07 31.18 -39.94
N ALA A 256 3.80 31.18 -38.64
CA ALA A 256 3.32 32.34 -37.89
C ALA A 256 4.26 33.56 -38.04
N LYS A 257 5.58 33.34 -37.96
CA LYS A 257 6.59 34.39 -38.11
C LYS A 257 6.66 34.96 -39.52
N GLU A 258 6.47 34.14 -40.55
CA GLU A 258 6.46 34.62 -41.95
C GLU A 258 5.16 35.35 -42.27
N LEU A 259 4.02 34.85 -41.81
CA LEU A 259 2.72 35.50 -41.98
C LEU A 259 2.62 36.82 -41.18
N GLY A 260 3.35 36.93 -40.07
CA GLY A 260 3.43 38.17 -39.29
C GLY A 260 4.06 39.36 -40.03
N LYS A 261 4.76 39.13 -41.16
CA LYS A 261 5.50 40.17 -41.90
C LYS A 261 4.64 41.00 -42.86
N LYS A 262 3.52 40.47 -43.35
CA LYS A 262 2.59 41.20 -44.24
C LYS A 262 1.36 41.65 -43.46
N GLU A 263 0.86 42.85 -43.72
CA GLU A 263 -0.30 43.40 -43.00
C GLU A 263 -1.58 42.57 -43.19
N GLU A 264 -1.77 42.00 -44.38
CA GLU A 264 -2.95 41.18 -44.74
C GLU A 264 -3.00 39.83 -44.00
N THR A 265 -1.84 39.19 -43.78
CA THR A 265 -1.74 37.86 -43.12
C THR A 265 -1.33 37.93 -41.66
N ARG A 266 -0.99 39.12 -41.16
CA ARG A 266 -0.67 39.40 -39.75
C ARG A 266 -1.71 38.90 -38.74
N PRO A 267 -3.04 39.02 -38.94
CA PRO A 267 -4.00 38.51 -37.96
C PRO A 267 -4.03 36.98 -37.90
N LEU A 268 -3.68 36.28 -38.98
CA LEU A 268 -3.55 34.81 -39.01
C LEU A 268 -2.25 34.39 -38.32
N GLY A 269 -1.14 35.07 -38.64
CA GLY A 269 0.15 34.84 -37.99
C GLY A 269 0.09 35.03 -36.47
N LYS A 270 -0.63 36.04 -35.98
CA LYS A 270 -0.87 36.23 -34.54
C LYS A 270 -1.68 35.12 -33.89
N LEU A 271 -2.65 34.51 -34.59
CA LEU A 271 -3.44 33.41 -34.04
C LEU A 271 -2.62 32.12 -33.94
N LEU A 272 -1.79 31.85 -34.95
CA LEU A 272 -0.86 30.72 -34.94
C LEU A 272 0.24 30.91 -33.88
N GLU A 273 0.80 32.12 -33.74
CA GLU A 273 1.78 32.45 -32.70
C GLU A 273 1.19 32.34 -31.28
N GLN A 274 -0.08 32.73 -31.10
CA GLN A 274 -0.82 32.54 -29.85
C GLN A 274 -1.31 31.11 -29.65
N LYS A 275 -1.00 30.19 -30.58
CA LYS A 275 -1.36 28.77 -30.54
C LYS A 275 -2.88 28.55 -30.41
N LYS A 276 -3.67 29.46 -30.99
CA LYS A 276 -5.14 29.38 -31.08
C LYS A 276 -5.52 28.69 -32.40
N TYR A 277 -5.19 27.41 -32.53
CA TYR A 277 -5.32 26.68 -33.79
C TYR A 277 -6.77 26.55 -34.26
N ASP A 278 -7.73 26.39 -33.34
CA ASP A 278 -9.17 26.33 -33.66
C ASP A 278 -9.65 27.60 -34.40
N ARG A 279 -9.34 28.78 -33.85
CA ARG A 279 -9.65 30.07 -34.51
C ARG A 279 -8.82 30.33 -35.76
N ALA A 280 -7.65 29.70 -35.88
CA ALA A 280 -6.86 29.78 -37.09
C ALA A 280 -7.55 28.96 -38.19
N ALA A 281 -7.99 27.73 -37.88
CA ALA A 281 -8.74 26.86 -38.78
C ALA A 281 -10.01 27.55 -39.32
N ASP A 282 -10.79 28.21 -38.45
CA ASP A 282 -11.98 28.95 -38.88
C ASP A 282 -11.62 30.06 -39.89
N LYS A 283 -10.52 30.79 -39.69
CA LYS A 283 -10.06 31.81 -40.64
C LYS A 283 -9.53 31.24 -41.94
N PHE A 284 -8.97 30.03 -41.94
CA PHE A 284 -8.62 29.34 -43.18
C PHE A 284 -9.87 28.89 -43.94
N GLN A 285 -10.91 28.44 -43.23
CA GLN A 285 -12.20 28.09 -43.81
C GLN A 285 -12.93 29.31 -44.39
N GLU A 286 -12.83 30.48 -43.75
CA GLU A 286 -13.35 31.76 -44.28
C GLU A 286 -12.64 32.23 -45.56
N MET A 287 -11.41 31.78 -45.82
CA MET A 287 -10.65 32.11 -47.03
C MET A 287 -10.97 31.18 -48.21
N LYS A 288 -11.91 30.23 -48.07
CA LYS A 288 -12.34 29.38 -49.17
C LYS A 288 -13.01 30.22 -50.28
N PRO A 289 -12.67 29.97 -51.57
CA PRO A 289 -13.38 30.61 -52.68
C PRO A 289 -14.86 30.18 -52.67
N GLU A 290 -15.78 31.15 -52.83
CA GLU A 290 -17.22 30.90 -52.87
C GLU A 290 -17.78 30.97 -54.30
N LYS A 291 -18.53 29.94 -54.72
CA LYS A 291 -19.31 29.90 -55.98
C LYS A 291 -20.27 31.07 -56.23
N SER A 292 -20.54 31.93 -55.25
CA SER A 292 -21.51 33.03 -55.35
C SER A 292 -20.89 34.36 -55.81
N LYS A 293 -19.56 34.51 -55.74
CA LYS A 293 -18.88 35.80 -55.98
C LYS A 293 -18.50 36.00 -57.46
N PRO A 294 -18.42 37.27 -57.93
CA PRO A 294 -17.99 37.60 -59.29
C PRO A 294 -16.53 37.16 -59.58
N LEU A 295 -16.25 36.85 -60.85
CA LEU A 295 -14.98 36.28 -61.34
C LEU A 295 -13.73 37.09 -60.94
N ASP A 296 -13.84 38.43 -60.88
CA ASP A 296 -12.75 39.32 -60.46
C ASP A 296 -12.43 39.23 -58.96
N GLU A 297 -13.43 38.96 -58.11
CA GLU A 297 -13.23 38.78 -56.66
C GLU A 297 -12.62 37.42 -56.35
N ARG A 298 -13.02 36.37 -57.07
CA ARG A 298 -12.41 35.04 -56.95
C ARG A 298 -10.93 35.05 -57.34
N ARG A 299 -10.56 35.74 -58.43
CA ARG A 299 -9.15 35.91 -58.83
C ARG A 299 -8.32 36.61 -57.76
N ARG A 300 -8.90 37.59 -57.05
CA ARG A 300 -8.23 38.28 -55.93
C ARG A 300 -8.10 37.40 -54.70
N GLU A 301 -9.11 36.58 -54.38
CA GLU A 301 -9.05 35.60 -53.28
C GLU A 301 -8.02 34.49 -53.56
N MET A 302 -7.98 33.98 -54.78
CA MET A 302 -6.97 33.01 -55.23
C MET A 302 -5.54 33.58 -55.23
N ALA A 303 -5.35 34.82 -55.67
CA ALA A 303 -4.05 35.48 -55.62
C ALA A 303 -3.56 35.66 -54.17
N LYS A 304 -4.48 35.95 -53.23
CA LYS A 304 -4.18 36.02 -51.79
C LYS A 304 -3.84 34.65 -51.22
N LEU A 305 -4.58 33.60 -51.57
CA LEU A 305 -4.30 32.22 -51.17
C LEU A 305 -2.94 31.74 -51.73
N LYS A 306 -2.64 32.02 -53.00
CA LYS A 306 -1.34 31.72 -53.65
C LYS A 306 -0.17 32.48 -53.00
N ALA A 307 -0.39 33.74 -52.62
CA ALA A 307 0.62 34.50 -51.88
C ALA A 307 0.84 33.97 -50.46
N LEU A 308 -0.19 33.36 -49.86
CA LEU A 308 -0.17 32.76 -48.53
C LEU A 308 0.42 31.35 -48.54
N SER A 309 0.07 30.50 -49.53
CA SER A 309 0.66 29.16 -49.73
C SER A 309 2.16 29.26 -49.95
N LYS A 310 2.61 30.15 -50.85
CA LYS A 310 4.04 30.38 -51.11
C LYS A 310 4.80 30.87 -49.89
N GLN A 311 4.13 31.56 -48.96
CA GLN A 311 4.75 31.95 -47.69
C GLN A 311 4.84 30.80 -46.71
N MET A 312 3.81 29.94 -46.68
CA MET A 312 3.79 28.75 -45.84
C MET A 312 4.80 27.71 -46.31
N SER A 313 4.87 27.44 -47.62
CA SER A 313 5.86 26.54 -48.22
C SER A 313 7.28 27.08 -48.06
N ALA A 314 7.50 28.38 -48.27
CA ALA A 314 8.80 29.01 -47.99
C ALA A 314 9.20 28.96 -46.50
N ALA A 315 8.23 28.97 -45.58
CA ALA A 315 8.49 28.79 -44.15
C ALA A 315 8.77 27.33 -43.78
N ALA A 316 8.06 26.39 -44.40
CA ALA A 316 8.22 24.95 -44.20
C ALA A 316 9.59 24.46 -44.71
N ASN A 317 10.00 24.94 -45.89
CA ASN A 317 11.24 24.58 -46.58
C ASN A 317 12.50 25.27 -46.03
N ARG A 318 12.36 26.23 -45.11
CA ARG A 318 13.53 26.80 -44.43
C ARG A 318 14.11 25.80 -43.42
N PRO A 319 15.41 25.46 -43.50
CA PRO A 319 16.05 24.68 -42.47
C PRO A 319 15.88 25.40 -41.13
N GLY A 320 15.36 24.67 -40.14
CA GLY A 320 15.06 25.23 -38.82
C GLY A 320 16.31 25.87 -38.19
N PRO A 321 16.14 26.81 -37.24
CA PRO A 321 17.28 27.36 -36.52
C PRO A 321 18.06 26.22 -35.86
N PRO A 322 19.41 26.28 -35.84
CA PRO A 322 20.21 25.25 -35.20
C PRO A 322 19.75 25.11 -33.75
N ARG A 323 19.53 23.86 -33.31
CA ARG A 323 19.26 23.53 -31.90
C ARG A 323 20.34 24.22 -31.06
N LYS A 324 19.95 25.21 -30.25
CA LYS A 324 20.78 25.65 -29.13
C LYS A 324 20.84 24.46 -28.17
N SER A 325 21.91 23.70 -28.25
CA SER A 325 22.32 22.82 -27.16
C SER A 325 22.67 23.74 -26.00
N ASP A 326 21.79 23.85 -25.01
CA ASP A 326 22.17 24.33 -23.69
C ASP A 326 23.10 23.28 -23.07
N ASN A 327 24.37 23.34 -23.46
CA ASN A 327 25.46 22.70 -22.73
C ASN A 327 26.27 23.85 -22.12
N PRO A 328 26.41 23.92 -20.79
CA PRO A 328 27.12 25.01 -20.14
C PRO A 328 28.59 24.92 -20.55
N SER A 329 29.04 25.98 -21.21
CA SER A 329 30.42 26.19 -21.63
C SER A 329 31.37 26.10 -20.44
N SER A 330 32.28 25.12 -20.51
CA SER A 330 33.49 25.03 -19.72
C SER A 330 34.51 26.06 -20.20
N ASP A 331 34.64 27.17 -19.47
CA ASP A 331 35.87 27.97 -19.47
C ASP A 331 36.77 27.47 -18.35
N GLY A 332 37.96 26.99 -18.73
CA GLY A 332 38.88 26.30 -17.84
C GLY A 332 39.68 27.20 -16.90
N LYS A 333 39.93 26.67 -15.69
CA LYS A 333 41.28 26.66 -15.10
C LYS A 333 41.45 25.43 -14.20
N PRO A 334 42.66 24.84 -14.15
CA PRO A 334 42.89 23.47 -13.68
C PRO A 334 43.18 23.44 -12.18
N SER A 335 42.68 22.43 -11.48
CA SER A 335 43.22 22.01 -10.19
C SER A 335 42.99 20.51 -9.98
N ASP A 336 44.12 19.81 -9.95
CA ASP A 336 44.44 18.52 -9.36
C ASP A 336 43.39 17.40 -9.32
N ALA A 337 43.72 16.36 -10.09
CA ALA A 337 43.31 15.00 -9.80
C ALA A 337 44.05 14.48 -8.55
N SER A 338 43.29 14.01 -7.57
CA SER A 338 43.77 13.02 -6.60
C SER A 338 42.71 11.94 -6.42
N ASN A 339 43.03 10.78 -7.00
CA ASN A 339 42.52 9.41 -6.83
C ASN A 339 41.01 9.09 -6.78
N PRO A 340 40.57 8.10 -7.59
CA PRO A 340 39.34 7.34 -7.37
C PRO A 340 39.65 6.11 -6.53
N ASP A 341 39.10 6.01 -5.33
CA ASP A 341 38.83 4.73 -4.66
C ASP A 341 37.80 5.02 -3.55
N ASP A 342 36.81 4.12 -3.42
CA ASP A 342 35.66 4.13 -2.50
C ASP A 342 34.33 4.68 -3.05
N MET A 343 33.65 3.83 -3.84
CA MET A 343 32.20 3.61 -3.71
C MET A 343 31.87 2.14 -4.03
N PRO A 344 30.95 1.50 -3.29
CA PRO A 344 30.73 0.07 -3.35
C PRO A 344 29.85 -0.33 -4.53
N ASP A 345 30.28 -1.42 -5.15
CA ASP A 345 29.57 -2.28 -6.10
C ASP A 345 28.22 -2.74 -5.54
N GLY A 346 27.17 -2.65 -6.37
CA GLY A 346 25.82 -3.06 -5.99
C GLY A 346 24.72 -2.32 -6.76
N GLY A 347 24.56 -2.64 -8.04
CA GLY A 347 23.51 -2.02 -8.85
C GLY A 347 23.25 -2.63 -10.22
N GLU A 348 23.64 -3.88 -10.48
CA GLU A 348 23.27 -4.60 -11.71
C GLU A 348 22.55 -5.91 -11.37
N GLU A 349 21.31 -5.82 -10.90
CA GLU A 349 20.34 -6.92 -10.94
C GLU A 349 18.97 -6.36 -10.55
N LEU A 350 18.21 -5.85 -11.53
CA LEU A 350 16.74 -5.71 -11.49
C LEU A 350 16.13 -5.10 -12.77
N LEU A 351 16.80 -5.24 -13.92
CA LEU A 351 16.25 -4.83 -15.23
C LEU A 351 15.65 -5.99 -16.04
N ASP A 352 15.48 -7.19 -15.46
CA ASP A 352 14.99 -8.36 -16.20
C ASP A 352 13.83 -9.11 -15.51
N ALA A 353 12.84 -8.36 -15.00
CA ALA A 353 11.59 -8.95 -14.55
C ALA A 353 10.41 -8.03 -14.87
N GLY A 354 9.74 -8.31 -15.99
CA GLY A 354 8.40 -7.79 -16.27
C GLY A 354 8.25 -6.95 -17.53
N ILE A 355 8.87 -7.35 -18.64
CA ILE A 355 8.32 -7.02 -19.96
C ILE A 355 7.18 -8.01 -20.20
N GLY A 356 6.05 -7.75 -19.54
CA GLY A 356 4.78 -8.38 -19.86
C GLY A 356 4.22 -7.71 -21.09
N GLU A 357 4.36 -8.42 -22.20
CA GLU A 357 3.59 -8.32 -23.44
C GLU A 357 2.14 -7.85 -23.18
N LEU A 358 1.86 -6.57 -23.45
CA LEU A 358 0.52 -5.98 -23.42
C LEU A 358 0.38 -5.00 -24.58
N ASP A 359 -0.30 -5.51 -25.62
CA ASP A 359 -0.96 -4.86 -26.75
C ASP A 359 -0.29 -3.65 -27.41
N GLY A 360 0.53 -3.98 -28.40
CA GLY A 360 0.72 -3.17 -29.59
C GLY A 360 -0.50 -3.30 -30.52
N GLN A 361 -1.53 -2.52 -30.27
CA GLN A 361 -2.69 -2.20 -31.13
C GLN A 361 -3.44 -1.13 -30.33
N ASP A 362 -3.14 0.15 -30.48
CA ASP A 362 -3.94 1.05 -31.31
C ASP A 362 -3.21 2.40 -31.42
N ALA A 363 -2.05 2.43 -32.07
CA ALA A 363 -1.61 3.66 -32.71
C ALA A 363 -2.25 3.65 -34.10
N PRO A 364 -3.19 4.55 -34.44
CA PRO A 364 -3.61 4.67 -35.82
C PRO A 364 -2.35 5.03 -36.63
N GLN A 365 -1.92 4.09 -37.46
CA GLN A 365 -0.97 4.33 -38.54
C GLN A 365 -1.66 5.26 -39.54
N LEU A 366 -1.76 6.53 -39.19
CA LEU A 366 -2.14 7.60 -40.12
C LEU A 366 -0.89 7.94 -40.92
N LEU A 367 -0.99 7.63 -42.21
CA LEU A 367 0.03 7.86 -43.21
C LEU A 367 0.53 9.31 -43.16
N ASP A 368 1.86 9.39 -43.19
CA ASP A 368 2.76 10.51 -42.97
C ASP A 368 2.69 11.56 -44.09
N ALA A 369 1.62 12.35 -44.10
CA ALA A 369 1.63 13.69 -44.67
C ALA A 369 1.17 14.66 -43.59
N GLY A 370 2.01 14.86 -42.55
CA GLY A 370 1.76 15.91 -41.55
C GLY A 370 1.60 17.29 -42.21
N LEU A 371 1.36 18.35 -41.42
CA LEU A 371 1.03 19.69 -41.92
C LEU A 371 1.93 20.21 -43.07
N GLY A 372 3.19 19.80 -43.13
CA GLY A 372 4.09 20.09 -44.26
C GLY A 372 3.60 19.53 -45.60
N GLY A 373 3.14 18.29 -45.66
CA GLY A 373 2.61 17.68 -46.88
C GLY A 373 1.32 18.32 -47.36
N ILE A 374 0.46 18.78 -46.43
CA ILE A 374 -0.77 19.51 -46.77
C ILE A 374 -0.42 20.89 -47.36
N ILE A 375 0.61 21.57 -46.81
CA ILE A 375 1.09 22.85 -47.34
C ILE A 375 1.70 22.69 -48.74
N ASP A 376 2.46 21.62 -48.98
CA ASP A 376 3.06 21.36 -50.29
C ASP A 376 1.96 21.04 -51.33
N LYS A 377 0.95 20.21 -50.98
CA LYS A 377 -0.23 19.98 -51.83
C LYS A 377 -0.96 21.30 -52.17
N LEU A 378 -1.11 22.20 -51.19
CA LEU A 378 -1.75 23.50 -51.39
C LEU A 378 -0.94 24.38 -52.36
N ASP A 379 0.38 24.40 -52.22
CA ASP A 379 1.25 25.20 -53.10
C ASP A 379 1.29 24.63 -54.53
N ASP A 380 1.36 23.31 -54.68
CA ASP A 380 1.33 22.61 -55.97
C ASP A 380 0.00 22.84 -56.71
N ALA A 381 -1.13 22.73 -56.00
CA ALA A 381 -2.46 23.00 -56.56
C ALA A 381 -2.62 24.45 -57.04
N LEU A 382 -1.96 25.40 -56.36
CA LEU A 382 -1.98 26.83 -56.72
C LEU A 382 -0.92 27.22 -57.76
N GLU A 383 0.14 26.42 -57.93
CA GLU A 383 1.18 26.62 -58.96
C GLU A 383 0.76 26.08 -60.33
N GLY A 384 -0.02 24.98 -60.37
CA GLY A 384 -0.64 24.46 -61.59
C GLY A 384 -1.75 25.35 -62.17
N TRP A 385 -2.15 26.40 -61.47
CA TRP A 385 -3.10 27.41 -61.94
C TRP A 385 -2.41 28.40 -62.89
N ASP A 386 -2.76 28.32 -64.18
CA ASP A 386 -2.42 29.30 -65.22
C ASP A 386 -3.69 30.07 -65.65
N ASP A 387 -3.57 31.37 -65.94
CA ASP A 387 -4.65 32.38 -66.04
C ASP A 387 -5.76 32.10 -67.10
N GLY A 388 -5.72 30.96 -67.81
CA GLY A 388 -6.51 30.67 -69.01
C GLY A 388 -7.32 29.36 -69.05
N GLY A 389 -7.41 28.58 -67.97
CA GLY A 389 -8.16 27.31 -67.96
C GLY A 389 -9.65 27.45 -67.60
N ASP A 390 -10.53 26.73 -68.31
CA ASP A 390 -12.01 26.73 -68.11
C ASP A 390 -12.48 25.86 -66.92
N ASP A 391 -11.59 25.12 -66.24
CA ASP A 391 -11.94 24.12 -65.21
C ASP A 391 -11.96 24.69 -63.77
N TRP A 392 -12.69 25.80 -63.57
CA TRP A 392 -12.79 26.48 -62.26
C TRP A 392 -13.43 25.63 -61.17
N GLU A 393 -14.39 24.77 -61.52
CA GLU A 393 -15.12 23.97 -60.52
C GLU A 393 -14.26 22.87 -59.90
N GLU A 394 -13.34 22.28 -60.68
CA GLU A 394 -12.47 21.20 -60.21
C GLU A 394 -11.39 21.75 -59.27
N ILE A 395 -10.81 22.91 -59.59
CA ILE A 395 -9.83 23.59 -58.74
C ILE A 395 -10.49 24.08 -57.44
N GLU A 396 -11.72 24.60 -57.50
CA GLU A 396 -12.45 25.06 -56.30
C GLU A 396 -12.76 23.91 -55.34
N LEU A 397 -13.16 22.74 -55.86
CA LEU A 397 -13.36 21.53 -55.06
C LEU A 397 -12.05 21.04 -54.44
N LEU A 398 -10.98 20.91 -55.23
CA LEU A 398 -9.67 20.48 -54.74
C LEU A 398 -9.12 21.42 -53.66
N LEU A 399 -9.25 22.74 -53.83
CA LEU A 399 -8.78 23.72 -52.85
C LEU A 399 -9.64 23.69 -51.58
N GLY A 400 -10.95 23.50 -51.74
CA GLY A 400 -11.87 23.30 -50.62
C GLY A 400 -11.48 22.11 -49.77
N ASP A 401 -11.21 20.97 -50.40
CA ASP A 401 -10.81 19.72 -49.74
C ASP A 401 -9.46 19.87 -49.02
N ILE A 402 -8.46 20.50 -49.63
CA ILE A 402 -7.14 20.73 -49.01
C ILE A 402 -7.24 21.69 -47.81
N LEU A 403 -8.06 22.75 -47.91
CA LEU A 403 -8.28 23.69 -46.81
C LEU A 403 -9.08 23.05 -45.66
N ASP A 404 -9.98 22.12 -45.96
CA ASP A 404 -10.64 21.29 -44.94
C ASP A 404 -9.66 20.34 -44.25
N GLU A 405 -8.83 19.62 -45.02
CA GLU A 405 -7.78 18.75 -44.49
C GLU A 405 -6.84 19.55 -43.55
N PHE A 406 -6.44 20.76 -43.96
CA PHE A 406 -5.62 21.65 -43.14
C PHE A 406 -6.33 22.16 -41.88
N GLY A 407 -7.62 22.51 -42.00
CA GLY A 407 -8.44 22.97 -40.88
C GLY A 407 -8.67 21.88 -39.83
N ASP A 408 -8.91 20.65 -40.27
CA ASP A 408 -9.10 19.49 -39.42
C ASP A 408 -7.81 19.12 -38.69
N GLU A 409 -6.65 19.17 -39.36
CA GLU A 409 -5.33 18.92 -38.74
C GLU A 409 -5.01 19.98 -37.66
N LEU A 410 -5.36 21.25 -37.89
CA LEU A 410 -5.24 22.31 -36.88
C LEU A 410 -6.17 22.10 -35.68
N ARG A 411 -7.39 21.63 -35.91
CA ARG A 411 -8.34 21.30 -34.84
C ARG A 411 -7.87 20.08 -34.05
N GLU A 412 -7.31 19.06 -34.71
CA GLU A 412 -6.70 17.92 -34.05
C GLU A 412 -5.53 18.34 -33.16
N LEU A 413 -4.63 19.19 -33.64
CA LEU A 413 -3.54 19.75 -32.84
C LEU A 413 -4.04 20.53 -31.62
N TYR A 414 -5.15 21.26 -31.75
CA TYR A 414 -5.77 21.95 -30.63
C TYR A 414 -6.29 20.97 -29.58
N LEU A 415 -6.98 19.90 -30.00
CA LEU A 415 -7.49 18.85 -29.12
C LEU A 415 -6.35 18.12 -28.40
N LEU A 416 -5.31 17.71 -29.14
CA LEU A 416 -4.11 17.05 -28.61
C LEU A 416 -3.41 17.89 -27.54
N ARG A 417 -3.28 19.19 -27.79
CA ARG A 417 -2.66 20.10 -26.83
C ARG A 417 -3.49 20.30 -25.58
N ARG A 418 -4.81 20.45 -25.73
CA ARG A 418 -5.71 20.60 -24.59
C ARG A 418 -5.71 19.34 -23.72
N ALA A 419 -5.59 18.18 -24.34
CA ALA A 419 -5.39 16.92 -23.64
C ALA A 419 -4.02 16.86 -22.92
N ASP A 420 -2.91 17.27 -23.56
CA ASP A 420 -1.60 17.35 -22.91
C ASP A 420 -1.61 18.29 -21.69
N ASP A 421 -2.24 19.47 -21.81
CA ASP A 421 -2.35 20.45 -20.71
C ASP A 421 -3.16 19.89 -19.53
N ARG A 422 -4.19 19.08 -19.81
CA ARG A 422 -4.99 18.40 -18.77
C ARG A 422 -4.19 17.31 -18.06
N LEU A 423 -3.52 16.43 -18.80
CA LEU A 423 -2.63 15.42 -18.23
C LEU A 423 -1.46 16.06 -17.46
N ALA A 424 -0.94 17.20 -17.94
CA ALA A 424 0.11 17.96 -17.26
C ALA A 424 -0.34 18.48 -15.89
N LYS A 425 -1.62 18.86 -15.72
CA LYS A 425 -2.16 19.27 -14.41
C LYS A 425 -2.17 18.10 -13.43
N LEU A 426 -2.63 16.92 -13.87
CA LEU A 426 -2.64 15.71 -13.02
C LEU A 426 -1.22 15.28 -12.66
N LEU A 427 -0.28 15.32 -13.61
CA LEU A 427 1.12 15.02 -13.35
C LEU A 427 1.75 15.97 -12.30
N ARG A 428 1.49 17.28 -12.38
CA ARG A 428 1.96 18.24 -11.36
C ARG A 428 1.35 17.97 -9.98
N ARG A 429 0.14 17.43 -9.93
CA ARG A 429 -0.52 17.08 -8.67
C ARG A 429 0.03 15.77 -8.10
N CYS A 430 0.26 14.76 -8.95
CA CYS A 430 1.00 13.55 -8.58
C CYS A 430 2.38 13.89 -8.01
N GLY A 431 3.17 14.76 -8.66
CA GLY A 431 4.46 15.20 -8.14
C GLY A 431 4.40 15.95 -6.80
N ARG A 432 3.35 16.76 -6.58
CA ARG A 432 3.10 17.40 -5.27
C ARG A 432 2.73 16.37 -4.19
N CYS A 433 2.01 15.32 -4.55
CA CYS A 433 1.66 14.26 -3.62
C CYS A 433 2.89 13.40 -3.26
N GLN A 434 3.73 13.08 -4.25
CA GLN A 434 5.02 12.44 -4.01
C GLN A 434 5.91 13.28 -3.10
N SER A 435 5.96 14.60 -3.28
CA SER A 435 6.79 15.47 -2.44
C SER A 435 6.29 15.56 -0.99
N LYS A 436 4.97 15.55 -0.76
CA LYS A 436 4.37 15.43 0.59
C LYS A 436 4.89 14.17 1.30
N LEU A 437 4.93 13.04 0.57
CA LEU A 437 5.44 11.77 1.08
C LEU A 437 6.97 11.69 1.09
N ALA A 438 7.71 12.44 0.29
CA ALA A 438 9.17 12.33 0.15
C ALA A 438 9.95 13.12 1.24
N VAL A 439 9.31 14.05 1.95
CA VAL A 439 9.94 14.71 3.09
C VAL A 439 9.87 13.81 4.33
N PRO A 440 11.00 13.28 4.85
CA PRO A 440 10.96 12.55 6.12
C PRO A 440 10.54 13.53 7.21
N ARG A 441 9.38 13.30 7.82
CA ARG A 441 9.06 13.95 9.10
C ARG A 441 9.98 13.34 10.14
N ILE A 442 11.07 14.04 10.42
CA ILE A 442 11.91 13.73 11.56
C ILE A 442 11.02 13.87 12.78
N ALA A 443 10.72 12.75 13.44
CA ALA A 443 9.99 12.77 14.69
C ALA A 443 10.72 13.72 15.66
N PRO A 444 10.00 14.59 16.41
CA PRO A 444 10.63 15.56 17.30
C PRO A 444 11.50 14.92 18.40
N ASN A 445 11.44 13.59 18.57
CA ASN A 445 12.24 12.81 19.52
C ASN A 445 12.99 11.65 18.83
N ALA A 446 13.49 11.83 17.61
CA ALA A 446 14.44 10.90 17.01
C ALA A 446 15.80 11.03 17.73
N GLY A 447 15.91 10.47 18.93
CA GLY A 447 17.15 9.97 19.55
C GLY A 447 18.43 10.81 19.44
N GLY A 448 18.33 12.12 19.28
CA GLY A 448 19.47 13.00 19.21
C GLY A 448 20.11 13.03 20.58
N HIS A 449 21.23 12.31 20.75
CA HIS A 449 22.14 12.58 21.85
C HIS A 449 22.35 14.09 21.90
N LYS A 450 22.03 14.69 23.06
CA LYS A 450 22.21 16.12 23.31
C LYS A 450 23.57 16.55 22.74
N ALA A 451 23.58 17.63 21.96
CA ALA A 451 24.81 18.26 21.51
C ALA A 451 25.74 18.46 22.73
N GLY A 452 26.87 17.75 22.76
CA GLY A 452 27.85 17.82 23.84
C GLY A 452 28.32 16.49 24.46
N TRP A 453 27.74 15.34 24.10
CA TRP A 453 28.24 14.02 24.54
C TRP A 453 28.76 13.19 23.35
N GLY A 454 29.91 13.58 22.82
CA GLY A 454 30.77 12.72 22.01
C GLY A 454 32.00 12.34 22.83
N SER A 455 32.12 11.08 23.24
CA SER A 455 33.38 10.58 23.78
C SER A 455 34.40 10.51 22.65
N ASN A 456 35.35 11.45 22.64
CA ASN A 456 36.52 11.43 21.78
C ASN A 456 37.41 10.24 22.16
N ASN A 457 37.16 9.08 21.56
CA ASN A 457 38.00 7.89 21.70
C ASN A 457 38.78 7.59 20.41
N SER A 458 39.32 8.63 19.78
CA SER A 458 40.45 8.54 18.86
C SER A 458 41.75 8.86 19.62
N ARG A 459 42.12 7.98 20.56
CA ARG A 459 43.51 7.89 21.02
C ARG A 459 44.19 6.80 20.19
N ARG A 460 45.14 7.25 19.37
CA ARG A 460 46.14 6.43 18.70
C ARG A 460 46.82 5.50 19.71
N GLU A 461 46.82 4.21 19.41
CA GLU A 461 47.96 3.31 19.60
C GLU A 461 48.36 2.78 18.22
#